data_AF-A0A1R1QFA0-F1
#
_entry.id   AF-A0A1R1QFA0-F1
#
_cell.length_a   1.000
_cell.length_b   1.000
_cell.length_c   1.000
_cell.angle_alpha   90.00
_cell.angle_beta   90.00
_cell.angle_gamma   90.00
#
_symmetry.space_group_name_H-M   'P 1'
#
loop_
_entity.id
_entity.type
_entity.pdbx_description
1 polymer ?
#
loop_
_entity_poly.entity_id
_entity_poly.type
_entity_poly.pdbx_seq_one_letter_code
_entity_poly.pdbx_strand_id
1 'polypeptide(L)' 'MTRPTPKDVKVIAHVADVPADDEVATRIANSIGPAFDGFAPISGTLPFDLEPASFLLAQIAQKIEKVSK' A
#
# COMPACT_ATOMS: atom_id res chain seq x y z
N MET A 1 3.43 -2.30 5.08
CA MET A 1 2.35 -3.15 4.54
C MET A 1 2.86 -4.57 4.29
N THR A 2 2.04 -5.59 4.50
CA THR A 2 2.39 -7.00 4.25
C THR A 2 1.70 -7.52 2.99
N ARG A 3 2.37 -8.43 2.27
CA ARG A 3 1.80 -9.10 1.08
C ARG A 3 0.51 -9.86 1.46
N PRO A 4 -0.61 -9.63 0.75
CA PRO A 4 -1.85 -10.36 0.98
C PRO A 4 -1.75 -11.81 0.52
N THR A 5 -2.36 -12.72 1.28
CA THR A 5 -2.49 -14.13 0.93
C THR A 5 -3.73 -14.38 0.05
N PRO A 6 -3.86 -15.54 -0.63
CA PRO A 6 -5.08 -15.89 -1.35
C PRO A 6 -6.34 -15.86 -0.46
N LYS A 7 -6.19 -16.23 0.82
CA LYS A 7 -7.29 -16.17 1.80
C LYS A 7 -7.74 -14.73 2.05
N ASP A 8 -6.80 -13.80 2.20
CA ASP A 8 -7.11 -12.38 2.41
C ASP A 8 -7.83 -11.80 1.18
N VAL A 9 -7.36 -12.16 -0.02
CA VAL A 9 -8.01 -11.76 -1.29
C VAL A 9 -9.46 -12.23 -1.35
N LYS A 10 -9.75 -13.49 -0.98
CA LYS A 10 -11.14 -14.00 -0.96
C LYS A 10 -12.03 -13.22 0.00
N VAL A 11 -11.54 -12.90 1.20
CA VAL A 11 -12.31 -12.14 2.17
C VAL A 11 -12.64 -10.75 1.62
N ILE A 12 -11.66 -10.07 1.03
CA ILE A 12 -11.87 -8.74 0.44
C ILE A 12 -12.84 -8.81 -0.75
N ALA A 13 -12.67 -9.80 -1.64
CA ALA A 13 -13.54 -9.98 -2.80
C ALA A 13 -15.00 -10.26 -2.38
N HIS A 14 -15.21 -11.07 -1.34
CA HIS A 14 -16.53 -11.31 -0.76
C HIS A 14 -17.16 -10.02 -0.21
N VAL A 15 -16.41 -9.20 0.52
CA VAL A 15 -16.91 -7.91 1.05
C VAL A 15 -17.24 -6.94 -0.08
N ALA A 16 -16.48 -6.97 -1.17
CA ALA A 16 -16.69 -6.14 -2.35
C ALA A 16 -17.78 -6.68 -3.30
N ASP A 17 -18.41 -7.82 -2.98
CA ASP A 17 -19.35 -8.52 -3.86
C ASP A 17 -18.76 -8.85 -5.25
N VAL A 18 -17.45 -9.10 -5.30
CA VAL A 18 -16.73 -9.49 -6.51
C VAL A 18 -16.50 -11.01 -6.48
N PRO A 19 -16.97 -11.76 -7.49
CA PRO A 19 -16.73 -13.20 -7.54
C PRO A 19 -15.24 -13.49 -7.74
N ALA A 20 -14.64 -14.20 -6.77
CA ALA A 20 -13.28 -14.69 -6.84
C ALA A 20 -13.21 -16.11 -6.25
N ASP A 21 -12.97 -17.10 -7.10
CA ASP A 21 -12.68 -18.47 -6.69
C ASP A 21 -11.21 -18.61 -6.23
N ASP A 22 -10.82 -19.82 -5.84
CA ASP A 22 -9.49 -20.09 -5.28
C ASP A 22 -8.36 -19.87 -6.29
N GLU A 23 -8.60 -20.15 -7.58
CA GLU A 23 -7.61 -19.95 -8.64
C GLU A 23 -7.43 -18.45 -8.91
N VAL A 24 -8.54 -17.72 -9.04
CA VAL A 24 -8.53 -16.27 -9.23
C VAL A 24 -7.87 -15.57 -8.04
N ALA A 25 -8.21 -15.95 -6.80
CA ALA A 25 -7.61 -15.39 -5.61
C ALA A 25 -6.10 -15.65 -5.53
N THR A 26 -5.66 -16.85 -5.91
CA THR A 26 -4.23 -17.21 -5.98
C THR A 26 -3.51 -16.37 -7.02
N ARG A 27 -4.11 -16.19 -8.21
CA ARG A 27 -3.54 -15.36 -9.27
C ARG A 27 -3.40 -13.91 -8.84
N ILE A 28 -4.43 -13.34 -8.20
CA ILE A 28 -4.41 -11.98 -7.68
C ILE A 28 -3.28 -11.83 -6.64
N ALA A 29 -3.21 -12.70 -5.64
CA ALA A 29 -2.18 -12.65 -4.60
C ALA A 29 -0.75 -12.69 -5.20
N ASN A 30 -0.53 -13.57 -6.18
CA ASN A 30 0.75 -13.68 -6.89
C ASN A 30 1.07 -12.42 -7.73
N SER A 31 0.08 -11.84 -8.41
CA SER A 31 0.27 -10.68 -9.27
C SER A 31 0.46 -9.37 -8.50
N ILE A 32 -0.22 -9.17 -7.37
CA ILE A 32 -0.11 -7.94 -6.58
C ILE A 32 1.07 -7.97 -5.62
N GLY A 33 1.55 -9.15 -5.24
CA GLY A 33 2.66 -9.31 -4.28
C GLY A 33 3.90 -8.45 -4.57
N PRO A 34 4.43 -8.40 -5.80
CA PRO A 34 5.56 -7.54 -6.15
C PRO A 34 5.30 -6.05 -5.95
N ALA A 35 4.06 -5.59 -6.15
CA ALA A 35 3.68 -4.21 -5.90
C ALA A 35 3.76 -3.90 -4.40
N PHE A 36 3.26 -4.78 -3.54
CA PHE A 36 3.36 -4.60 -2.08
C PHE A 36 4.82 -4.54 -1.60
N ASP A 37 5.70 -5.38 -2.16
CA ASP A 37 7.11 -5.36 -1.82
C ASP A 37 7.79 -4.06 -2.29
N GLY A 38 7.42 -3.56 -3.47
CA GLY A 38 7.93 -2.29 -3.99
C GLY A 38 7.42 -1.06 -3.23
N PHE A 39 6.18 -1.11 -2.72
CA PHE A 39 5.57 -0.02 -1.96
C PHE A 39 5.93 -0.05 -0.47
N ALA A 40 6.24 -1.22 0.11
CA ALA A 40 6.50 -1.36 1.54
C ALA A 40 7.56 -0.39 2.11
N PRO A 41 8.68 -0.09 1.43
CA PRO A 41 9.71 0.83 1.94
C PRO A 41 9.26 2.30 2.05
N ILE A 42 8.26 2.70 1.28
CA ILE A 42 7.76 4.10 1.24
C ILE A 42 6.36 4.26 1.86
N SER A 43 5.67 3.15 2.15
CA SER A 43 4.47 3.13 2.98
C SER A 43 4.76 3.81 4.33
N GLY A 44 3.90 4.73 4.75
CA GLY A 44 4.05 5.61 5.91
C GLY A 44 4.68 6.97 5.61
N THR A 45 5.29 7.13 4.43
CA THR A 45 5.99 8.37 4.02
C THR A 45 5.36 9.06 2.83
N LEU A 46 4.34 8.43 2.23
CA LEU A 46 3.64 8.99 1.09
C LEU A 46 2.88 10.26 1.51
N PRO A 47 2.85 11.29 0.64
CA PRO A 47 2.11 12.54 0.85
C PRO A 47 0.68 12.39 1.37
N PHE A 48 0.00 11.32 0.96
CA PHE A 48 -1.40 11.04 1.28
C PHE A 48 -1.59 10.01 2.40
N ASP A 49 -0.50 9.49 2.97
CA ASP A 49 -0.54 8.56 4.11
C ASP A 49 -0.49 9.30 5.45
N LEU A 50 -0.08 10.57 5.40
CA LEU A 50 -0.22 11.52 6.49
C LEU A 50 -1.62 12.11 6.43
N GLU A 51 -2.33 12.14 7.56
CA GLU A 51 -3.52 12.99 7.70
C GLU A 51 -3.19 14.39 7.13
N PRO A 52 -4.10 15.07 6.42
CA PRO A 52 -3.78 16.29 5.66
C PRO A 52 -2.97 17.35 6.44
N ALA A 53 -3.15 17.42 7.76
CA ALA A 53 -2.39 18.29 8.67
C ALA A 53 -0.90 17.92 8.78
N SER A 54 -0.56 16.64 8.76
CA SER A 54 0.80 16.12 8.90
C SER A 54 1.59 16.15 7.59
N PHE A 55 0.91 16.16 6.43
CA PHE A 55 1.56 16.27 5.12
C PHE A 55 2.46 17.51 4.99
N LEU A 56 1.97 18.67 5.44
CA LEU A 56 2.74 19.92 5.38
C LEU A 56 4.03 19.85 6.21
N LEU A 57 3.98 19.20 7.38
CA LEU A 57 5.15 19.03 8.24
C LEU A 57 6.23 18.15 7.59
N ALA A 58 5.83 17.06 6.94
CA ALA A 58 6.78 16.21 6.21
C ALA A 58 7.39 16.93 4.98
N GLN A 59 6.60 17.76 4.28
CA GLN A 59 7.08 18.60 3.18
C GLN A 59 8.13 19.62 3.66
N ILE A 60 7.88 20.27 4.79
CA ILE A 60 8.80 21.22 5.42
C ILE A 60 10.09 20.51 5.83
N ALA A 61 10.00 19.35 6.48
CA ALA A 61 11.17 18.57 6.89
C ALA A 61 12.05 18.15 5.70
N GLN A 62 11.46 17.63 4.62
CA GLN A 62 12.21 17.30 3.40
C GLN A 62 12.85 18.52 2.74
N LYS A 63 12.17 19.68 2.72
CA LYS A 63 12.73 20.90 2.15
C LYS A 63 13.93 21.38 2.96
N ILE A 64 13.87 21.32 4.28
CA ILE A 64 14.99 21.69 5.16
C ILE A 64 16.18 20.76 4.92
N GLU A 65 15.96 19.44 4.83
CA GLU A 65 17.02 18.47 4.56
C GLU A 65 17.73 18.74 3.21
N LYS A 66 16.98 19.08 2.16
CA LYS A 66 17.55 19.40 0.84
C LYS A 66 18.32 20.72 0.78
N VAL A 67 17.95 21.70 1.59
CA VAL A 67 18.63 23.01 1.65
C VAL A 67 19.91 22.94 2.50
N SER A 68 19.99 21.95 3.39
CA SER A 68 21.14 21.77 4.29
C SER A 68 22.24 20.86 3.72
N LYS A 69 22.09 20.38 2.47
CA LYS A 69 23.12 19.69 1.67
C LYS A 69 23.61 20.62 0.57
#